data_AF-A0A842S2K3-F1
#
_entry.id   AF-A0A842S2K3-F1
#
_cell.length_a   1.000
_cell.length_b   1.000
_cell.length_c   1.000
_cell.angle_alpha   90.00
_cell.angle_beta   90.00
_cell.angle_gamma   90.00
#
_symmetry.space_group_name_H-M   'P 1'
#
loop_
_entity.id
_entity.type
_entity.pdbx_description
1 polymer ?
#
loop_
_entity_poly.entity_id
_entity_poly.type
_entity_poly.pdbx_seq_one_letter_code
_entity_poly.pdbx_strand_id
1 'polypeptide(L)'
;MTEITNQQIIDRYLKRFSYSKSSISIRRYCLQYFFRSDYFGYNGHVFKLTKRDVIDYFDYLNHLDNISLQTKKNKWMIFRSFLQFIMEYDDVVIVIPRYSTQWKPIHKKTDSNKDVVMTKEEVKKILD
;
A
#
# COMPACT_ATOMS: atom_id res chain seq x y z
N MET A 1 11.97 3.38 -29.55
CA MET A 1 11.32 4.10 -28.44
C MET A 1 11.68 3.37 -27.16
N THR A 2 12.30 4.04 -26.20
CA THR A 2 12.60 3.42 -24.90
C THR A 2 11.29 3.23 -24.16
N GLU A 3 10.93 1.98 -23.86
CA GLU A 3 9.72 1.65 -23.10
C GLU A 3 9.80 2.31 -21.71
N ILE A 4 8.75 3.03 -21.31
CA ILE A 4 8.68 3.65 -19.97
C ILE A 4 8.73 2.54 -18.92
N THR A 5 9.48 2.74 -17.83
CA THR A 5 9.59 1.72 -16.77
C THR A 5 8.48 1.85 -15.73
N ASN A 6 8.16 0.74 -15.03
CA ASN A 6 7.25 0.77 -13.87
C ASN A 6 7.66 1.84 -12.84
N GLN A 7 8.96 2.00 -12.60
CA GLN A 7 9.47 3.00 -11.66
C GLN A 7 9.17 4.43 -12.13
N GLN A 8 9.34 4.72 -13.42
CA GLN A 8 8.97 6.02 -13.99
C GLN A 8 7.47 6.30 -13.86
N ILE A 9 6.62 5.29 -14.04
CA ILE A 9 5.16 5.43 -13.87
C ILE A 9 4.79 5.70 -12.41
N ILE A 10 5.41 5.00 -11.46
CA ILE A 10 5.25 5.24 -10.03
C ILE A 10 5.66 6.69 -9.68
N ASP A 11 6.78 7.17 -10.20
CA ASP A 11 7.23 8.53 -9.92
C ASP A 11 6.29 9.59 -10.52
N ARG A 12 5.70 9.33 -11.69
CA ARG A 12 4.64 10.18 -12.27
C ARG A 12 3.39 10.20 -11.38
N TYR A 13 2.94 9.04 -10.91
CA TYR A 13 1.83 8.94 -9.95
C TYR A 13 2.08 9.74 -8.67
N LEU A 14 3.28 9.61 -8.09
CA LEU A 14 3.65 10.30 -6.85
C LEU A 14 3.77 11.82 -7.01
N LYS A 15 4.09 12.30 -8.23
CA LYS A 15 4.18 13.73 -8.56
C LYS A 15 2.84 14.33 -9.03
N ARG A 16 1.87 13.50 -9.44
CA ARG A 16 0.60 13.95 -10.01
C ARG A 16 -0.23 14.79 -9.04
N PHE A 17 -0.14 14.48 -7.76
CA PHE A 17 -0.90 15.14 -6.69
C PHE A 17 0.05 15.86 -5.74
N SER A 18 -0.41 16.98 -5.17
CA SER A 18 0.32 17.78 -4.17
C SER A 18 0.39 17.08 -2.80
N TYR A 19 0.96 15.88 -2.76
CA TYR A 19 1.12 15.12 -1.53
C TYR A 19 2.25 15.68 -0.64
N SER A 20 2.06 15.60 0.67
CA SER A 20 3.14 15.85 1.62
C SER A 20 4.27 14.82 1.45
N LYS A 21 5.49 15.18 1.85
CA LYS A 21 6.66 14.27 1.82
C LYS A 21 6.36 12.94 2.53
N SER A 22 5.68 12.99 3.68
CA SER A 22 5.27 11.79 4.43
C SER A 22 4.31 10.91 3.63
N SER A 23 3.30 11.51 2.98
CA SER A 23 2.34 10.79 2.13
C SER A 23 3.02 10.14 0.93
N ILE A 24 3.97 10.83 0.29
CA ILE A 24 4.79 10.27 -0.80
C ILE A 24 5.57 9.04 -0.30
N SER A 25 6.23 9.13 0.85
CA SER A 25 6.98 8.01 1.44
C SER A 25 6.09 6.81 1.74
N ILE A 26 4.91 7.02 2.34
CA ILE A 26 3.94 5.95 2.63
C ILE A 26 3.46 5.30 1.35
N ARG A 27 3.11 6.09 0.32
CA ARG A 27 2.62 5.56 -0.97
C ARG A 27 3.69 4.75 -1.67
N ARG A 28 4.92 5.26 -1.75
CA ARG A 28 6.06 4.53 -2.31
C ARG A 28 6.28 3.21 -1.59
N TYR A 29 6.29 3.21 -0.26
CA TYR A 29 6.41 1.98 0.55
C TYR A 29 5.26 1.00 0.30
N CYS A 30 4.04 1.48 0.13
CA CYS A 30 2.90 0.61 -0.18
C CYS A 30 2.97 0.02 -1.59
N LEU A 31 3.46 0.75 -2.59
CA LEU A 31 3.66 0.23 -3.94
C LEU A 31 4.82 -0.76 -4.02
N GLN A 32 5.87 -0.57 -3.20
CA GLN A 32 6.97 -1.53 -3.09
C GLN A 32 6.50 -2.93 -2.64
N TYR A 33 5.41 -3.04 -1.89
CA TYR A 33 4.83 -4.34 -1.53
C TYR A 33 4.32 -5.13 -2.72
N PHE A 34 3.97 -4.44 -3.81
CA PHE A 34 3.55 -5.08 -5.05
C PHE A 34 4.74 -5.45 -5.94
N PHE A 35 5.70 -4.53 -6.13
CA PHE A 35 6.76 -4.70 -7.13
C PHE A 35 8.04 -5.37 -6.63
N ARG A 36 8.40 -5.28 -5.35
CA ARG A 36 9.68 -5.85 -4.89
C ARG A 36 9.55 -7.34 -4.63
N SER A 37 10.61 -8.07 -4.96
CA SER A 37 10.71 -9.53 -4.82
C SER A 37 10.71 -10.05 -3.38
N ASP A 38 11.04 -9.21 -2.39
CA ASP A 38 10.90 -9.54 -0.96
C ASP A 38 9.45 -9.45 -0.44
N TYR A 39 8.51 -9.04 -1.29
CA TYR A 39 7.08 -9.01 -1.00
C TYR A 39 6.29 -9.82 -2.05
N PHE A 40 5.32 -9.21 -2.74
CA PHE A 40 4.53 -9.89 -3.78
C PHE A 40 5.36 -10.17 -5.04
N GLY A 41 6.29 -9.28 -5.40
CA GLY A 41 7.26 -9.53 -6.47
C GLY A 41 6.69 -9.55 -7.90
N TYR A 42 5.75 -8.66 -8.23
CA TYR A 42 5.26 -8.57 -9.61
C TYR A 42 6.36 -8.08 -10.56
N ASN A 43 6.77 -8.96 -11.49
CA ASN A 43 7.87 -8.71 -12.43
C ASN A 43 7.40 -8.21 -13.81
N GLY A 44 6.08 -8.17 -14.06
CA GLY A 44 5.52 -7.70 -15.33
C GLY A 44 5.50 -6.18 -15.45
N HIS A 45 5.14 -5.69 -16.64
CA HIS A 45 4.85 -4.26 -16.84
C HIS A 45 3.47 -3.92 -16.26
N VAL A 46 3.28 -2.72 -15.69
CA VAL A 46 1.99 -2.32 -15.08
C VAL A 46 0.84 -2.27 -16.08
N PHE A 47 1.11 -1.91 -17.33
CA PHE A 47 0.11 -1.93 -18.41
C PHE A 47 -0.28 -3.34 -18.84
N LYS A 48 0.43 -4.38 -18.38
CA LYS A 48 0.13 -5.79 -18.65
C LYS A 48 -0.61 -6.47 -17.48
N LEU A 49 -1.01 -5.70 -16.47
CA LEU A 49 -1.71 -6.25 -15.31
C LEU A 49 -3.03 -6.88 -15.71
N THR A 50 -3.22 -8.12 -15.29
CA THR A 50 -4.46 -8.85 -15.47
C THR A 50 -5.31 -8.75 -14.20
N LYS A 51 -6.60 -9.06 -14.33
CA LYS A 51 -7.49 -9.24 -13.17
C LYS A 51 -6.92 -10.25 -12.17
N ARG A 52 -6.24 -11.29 -12.65
CA ARG A 52 -5.65 -12.34 -11.81
C ARG A 52 -4.54 -11.77 -10.94
N ASP A 53 -3.62 -10.99 -11.50
CA ASP A 53 -2.53 -10.35 -10.73
C ASP A 53 -3.07 -9.47 -9.60
N VAL A 54 -4.17 -8.76 -9.87
CA VAL A 54 -4.83 -7.89 -8.88
C VAL A 54 -5.49 -8.71 -7.76
N ILE A 55 -6.10 -9.86 -8.08
CA ILE A 55 -6.65 -10.80 -7.09
C ILE A 55 -5.53 -11.43 -6.27
N ASP A 56 -4.49 -11.94 -6.94
CA ASP A 56 -3.36 -12.62 -6.31
C ASP A 56 -2.64 -11.69 -5.32
N TYR A 57 -2.50 -10.40 -5.65
CA TYR A 57 -1.96 -9.42 -4.70
C TYR A 57 -2.88 -9.15 -3.52
N PHE A 58 -4.20 -9.04 -3.74
CA PHE A 58 -5.14 -8.92 -2.64
C PHE A 58 -5.04 -10.12 -1.70
N ASP A 59 -5.01 -11.32 -2.26
CA ASP A 59 -4.89 -12.56 -1.49
C ASP A 59 -3.55 -12.62 -0.75
N TYR A 60 -2.44 -12.24 -1.37
CA TYR A 60 -1.15 -12.09 -0.69
C TYR A 60 -1.28 -11.19 0.55
N LEU A 61 -1.82 -9.97 0.41
CA LEU A 61 -2.04 -9.08 1.55
C LEU A 61 -2.96 -9.70 2.60
N ASN A 62 -3.98 -10.44 2.17
CA ASN A 62 -4.97 -11.06 3.04
C ASN A 62 -4.36 -12.16 3.93
N HIS A 63 -3.31 -12.83 3.45
CA HIS A 63 -2.61 -13.90 4.19
C HIS A 63 -1.49 -13.39 5.11
N LEU A 64 -1.03 -12.14 4.98
CA LEU A 64 0.01 -11.60 5.86
C LEU A 64 -0.44 -11.52 7.33
N ASP A 65 0.13 -12.28 8.23
CA ASP A 65 -0.19 -12.26 9.67
C ASP A 65 0.66 -11.25 10.46
N ASN A 66 1.78 -10.81 9.89
CA ASN A 66 2.77 -9.95 10.53
C ASN A 66 2.42 -8.45 10.52
N ILE A 67 1.39 -8.04 9.78
CA ILE A 67 0.93 -6.64 9.70
C ILE A 67 -0.52 -6.50 10.14
N SER A 68 -0.86 -5.29 10.62
CA SER A 68 -2.21 -4.99 11.07
C SER A 68 -3.22 -4.96 9.91
N LEU A 69 -4.49 -5.18 10.22
CA LEU A 69 -5.58 -5.05 9.25
C LEU A 69 -5.60 -3.65 8.59
N GLN A 70 -5.33 -2.59 9.37
CA GLN A 70 -5.29 -1.24 8.84
C GLN A 70 -4.14 -1.06 7.83
N THR A 71 -2.97 -1.63 8.12
CA THR A 71 -1.83 -1.63 7.20
C THR A 71 -2.17 -2.34 5.89
N LYS A 72 -2.84 -3.50 5.94
CA LYS A 72 -3.32 -4.21 4.74
C LYS A 72 -4.26 -3.35 3.92
N LYS A 73 -5.27 -2.75 4.57
CA LYS A 73 -6.25 -1.85 3.94
C LYS A 73 -5.59 -0.65 3.29
N ASN A 74 -4.62 -0.03 3.95
CA ASN A 74 -3.88 1.12 3.41
C ASN A 74 -3.09 0.73 2.16
N LYS A 75 -2.39 -0.41 2.18
CA LYS A 75 -1.65 -0.91 1.01
C LYS A 75 -2.58 -1.17 -0.17
N TRP A 76 -3.70 -1.84 0.08
CA TRP A 76 -4.71 -2.10 -0.94
C TRP A 76 -5.35 -0.82 -1.51
N MET A 77 -5.67 0.14 -0.64
CA MET A 77 -6.23 1.43 -1.04
C MET A 77 -5.28 2.19 -1.96
N ILE A 78 -4.00 2.30 -1.58
CA ILE A 78 -2.98 2.99 -2.38
C ILE A 78 -2.77 2.28 -3.71
N PHE A 79 -2.74 0.94 -3.73
CA PHE A 79 -2.63 0.18 -4.95
C PHE A 79 -3.80 0.44 -5.90
N ARG A 80 -5.05 0.40 -5.42
CA ARG A 80 -6.23 0.73 -6.25
C ARG A 80 -6.19 2.16 -6.79
N SER A 81 -5.78 3.12 -5.98
CA SER A 81 -5.57 4.51 -6.43
C SER A 81 -4.51 4.60 -7.52
N PHE A 82 -3.44 3.80 -7.44
CA PHE A 82 -2.43 3.71 -8.48
C PHE A 82 -2.97 3.06 -9.76
N LEU A 83 -3.79 2.00 -9.67
CA LEU A 83 -4.45 1.40 -10.84
C LEU A 83 -5.37 2.40 -11.55
N GLN A 84 -6.14 3.19 -10.79
CA GLN A 84 -6.97 4.26 -11.35
C GLN A 84 -6.13 5.29 -12.12
N PHE A 85 -5.01 5.72 -11.53
CA PHE A 85 -4.07 6.60 -12.23
C PHE A 85 -3.54 5.97 -13.53
N ILE A 86 -3.18 4.68 -13.52
CA ILE A 86 -2.66 4.00 -14.72
C ILE A 86 -3.71 3.99 -15.83
N MET A 87 -4.97 3.70 -15.51
CA MET A 87 -6.09 3.70 -16.48
C MET A 87 -6.42 5.09 -17.02
N GLU A 88 -6.12 6.17 -16.27
CA GLU A 88 -6.24 7.55 -16.77
C GLU A 88 -5.01 7.98 -17.57
N TYR A 89 -3.84 7.45 -17.21
CA TYR A 89 -2.55 7.83 -17.78
C TYR A 89 -2.28 7.18 -19.14
N ASP A 90 -2.85 6.00 -19.37
CA ASP A 90 -2.76 5.26 -20.62
C ASP A 90 -4.12 4.60 -20.92
N ASP A 91 -4.40 4.28 -22.18
CA ASP A 91 -5.69 3.70 -22.61
C ASP A 91 -5.78 2.21 -22.30
N VAL A 92 -5.55 1.86 -21.03
CA VAL A 92 -5.56 0.49 -20.52
C VAL A 92 -6.73 0.27 -19.58
N VAL A 93 -7.36 -0.89 -19.68
CA VAL A 93 -8.48 -1.28 -18.80
C VAL A 93 -8.00 -2.33 -17.81
N ILE A 94 -7.88 -1.94 -16.54
CA ILE A 94 -7.53 -2.86 -15.45
C ILE A 94 -8.77 -3.14 -14.60
N VAL A 95 -9.21 -4.40 -14.59
CA VAL A 95 -10.39 -4.81 -13.81
C VAL A 95 -10.05 -4.93 -12.33
N ILE A 96 -10.52 -3.97 -11.52
CA ILE A 96 -10.44 -4.03 -10.06
C ILE A 96 -11.55 -4.97 -9.54
N PRO A 97 -11.22 -6.09 -8.87
CA PRO A 97 -12.23 -7.06 -8.43
C PRO A 97 -13.15 -6.48 -7.34
N ARG A 98 -14.46 -6.68 -7.50
CA ARG A 98 -15.50 -6.20 -6.57
C ARG A 98 -15.39 -6.79 -5.16
N TYR A 99 -14.98 -8.05 -5.06
CA TYR A 99 -14.97 -8.82 -3.81
C TYR A 99 -13.63 -8.77 -3.05
N SER A 100 -12.62 -8.09 -3.60
CA SER A 100 -11.34 -7.83 -2.94
C SER A 100 -11.49 -6.72 -1.86
N THR A 101 -12.39 -7.00 -0.92
CA THR A 101 -12.80 -6.16 0.21
C THR A 101 -13.02 -6.99 1.48
N GLN A 102 -13.16 -8.32 1.35
CA GLN A 102 -13.33 -9.26 2.46
C GLN A 102 -11.98 -9.69 3.03
N TRP A 103 -11.66 -9.17 4.22
CA TRP A 103 -10.40 -9.44 4.90
C TRP A 103 -10.54 -10.60 5.89
N LYS A 104 -9.58 -11.53 5.87
CA LYS A 104 -9.50 -12.63 6.83
C LYS A 104 -9.16 -12.08 8.24
N PRO A 105 -9.62 -12.75 9.31
CA PRO A 105 -9.26 -12.41 10.69
C PRO A 105 -7.82 -12.80 11.06
N ILE A 106 -6.94 -12.90 10.06
CA ILE A 106 -5.53 -13.25 10.20
C ILE A 106 -4.75 -11.94 10.01
N HIS A 107 -4.35 -11.30 11.11
CA HIS A 107 -3.57 -10.07 11.09
C HIS A 107 -2.96 -9.81 12.47
N LYS A 108 -1.86 -9.06 12.50
CA LYS A 108 -1.22 -8.65 13.76
C LYS A 108 -2.20 -7.79 14.56
N LYS A 109 -2.50 -8.22 15.78
CA LYS A 109 -3.19 -7.37 16.76
C LYS A 109 -2.24 -6.24 17.13
N THR A 110 -2.69 -5.01 16.95
CA THR A 110 -1.94 -3.82 17.34
C THR A 110 -2.15 -3.56 18.82
N ASP A 111 -1.08 -3.50 19.60
CA ASP A 111 -1.12 -3.02 21.00
C ASP A 111 -1.26 -1.48 21.10
N SER A 112 -1.52 -0.80 20.00
CA SER A 112 -1.36 0.66 19.82
C SER A 112 -2.36 1.53 20.57
N ASN A 113 -3.37 0.96 21.24
CA ASN A 113 -4.44 1.73 21.88
C ASN A 113 -4.53 1.46 23.39
N LYS A 114 -3.45 0.99 24.03
CA LYS A 114 -3.39 1.15 25.49
C LYS A 114 -3.13 2.63 25.75
N ASP A 115 -4.11 3.33 26.29
CA ASP A 115 -3.90 4.65 26.86
C ASP A 115 -2.86 4.49 27.98
N VAL A 116 -1.61 4.78 27.65
CA VAL A 116 -0.54 4.86 28.64
C VAL A 116 -0.62 6.25 29.23
N VAL A 117 -1.32 6.34 30.35
CA VAL A 117 -1.43 7.59 31.12
C VAL A 117 -0.17 7.72 31.97
N MET A 118 0.53 8.84 31.81
CA MET A 118 1.70 9.16 32.63
C MET A 118 1.24 9.67 33.99
N THR A 119 1.82 9.13 35.06
CA THR A 119 1.56 9.58 36.43
C THR A 119 2.22 10.93 36.70
N LYS A 120 1.72 11.66 37.70
CA LYS A 120 2.26 12.98 38.08
C LYS A 120 3.74 12.91 38.47
N GLU A 121 4.15 11.80 39.08
CA GLU A 121 5.50 11.49 39.51
C GLU A 121 6.44 11.25 38.31
N GLU A 122 5.97 10.55 37.28
CA GLU A 122 6.72 10.36 36.03
C GLU A 122 6.89 11.67 35.26
N VAL A 123 5.85 12.52 35.23
CA VAL A 123 5.93 13.86 34.64
C VAL A 123 7.00 14.70 35.34
N LYS A 124 7.05 14.70 36.68
CA LYS A 124 8.06 15.44 37.44
C LYS A 124 9.49 14.99 37.10
N LYS A 125 9.74 13.69 37.01
CA LYS A 125 11.06 13.14 36.66
C LYS A 125 11.57 13.50 35.25
N ILE A 126 10.67 13.88 34.34
CA ILE A 126 11.03 14.29 32.98
C ILE A 126 11.31 15.79 32.90
N LEU A 127 10.65 16.58 33.76
CA LEU A 127 10.74 18.04 33.77
C LEU A 127 11.85 18.58 34.67
N ASP A 128 12.31 17.78 35.64
CA ASP A 128 13.48 18.05 36.49
C ASP A 128 14.78 17.53 35.85
#